data_AF-U1GZJ2-F1
#
_entry.id   AF-U1GZJ2-F1
#
_cell.length_a   1.000
_cell.length_b   1.000
_cell.length_c   1.000
_cell.angle_alpha   90.00
_cell.angle_beta   90.00
_cell.angle_gamma   90.00
#
_symmetry.space_group_name_H-M   'P 1'
#
loop_
_entity.id
_entity.type
_entity.pdbx_description
1 polymer ?
#
loop_
_entity_poly.entity_id
_entity_poly.type
_entity_poly.pdbx_seq_one_letter_code
_entity_poly.pdbx_strand_id
1 'polypeptide(L)'
;PTYTNDIPYGVCTAGTSVYVAAGNLWKVDGAIVTPISVSGAKGLYALCVREGIVYAAGWTDASFPSNPKAAVWKIEGTNVSLYKELSTDYSGVYALCAGRDDLYAAGFYRDTDNKYKPVWWHIAGDGTLTEHKRGIDKGAARGICVAAQE
;
A
#
# COMPACT_ATOMS: atom_id res chain seq x y z
N PRO A 1 19.94 -12.46 0.93
CA PRO A 1 20.04 -11.11 0.32
C PRO A 1 19.62 -10.03 1.34
N THR A 2 20.59 -9.25 1.80
CA THR A 2 20.37 -7.99 2.51
C THR A 2 19.67 -7.03 1.55
N TYR A 3 18.37 -6.80 1.76
CA TYR A 3 17.58 -5.81 1.02
C TYR A 3 17.99 -4.41 1.50
N THR A 4 19.02 -3.78 0.93
CA THR A 4 19.50 -2.49 1.46
C THR A 4 19.41 -1.29 0.52
N ASN A 5 19.02 -1.42 -0.75
CA ASN A 5 19.20 -0.29 -1.68
C ASN A 5 17.96 0.21 -2.44
N ASP A 6 16.79 -0.43 -2.36
CA ASP A 6 15.57 0.01 -3.10
C ASP A 6 14.28 -0.21 -2.28
N ILE A 7 14.27 0.16 -0.99
CA ILE A 7 13.03 0.11 -0.22
C ILE A 7 12.25 1.41 -0.50
N PRO A 8 11.11 1.36 -1.20
CA PRO A 8 10.29 2.55 -1.42
C PRO A 8 9.81 3.09 -0.08
N TYR A 9 9.67 4.40 0.01
CA TYR A 9 9.04 5.05 1.15
C TYR A 9 7.84 5.87 0.66
N GLY A 10 6.83 5.98 1.52
CA GLY A 10 5.65 6.79 1.32
C GLY A 10 5.68 7.99 2.26
N VAL A 11 5.18 9.13 1.80
CA VAL A 11 4.91 10.30 2.63
C VAL A 11 3.58 10.91 2.24
N CYS A 12 2.79 11.35 3.21
CA CYS A 12 1.60 12.15 2.96
C CYS A 12 1.32 13.10 4.13
N THR A 13 0.43 14.06 3.89
CA THR A 13 0.00 15.03 4.91
C THR A 13 -1.50 14.94 5.14
N ALA A 14 -1.93 14.83 6.39
CA ALA A 14 -3.35 14.90 6.77
C ALA A 14 -3.51 15.90 7.91
N GLY A 15 -4.31 16.96 7.67
CA GLY A 15 -4.34 18.11 8.55
C GLY A 15 -2.95 18.75 8.68
N THR A 16 -2.49 18.92 9.93
CA THR A 16 -1.15 19.46 10.26
C THR A 16 -0.09 18.39 10.44
N SER A 17 -0.44 17.12 10.30
CA SER A 17 0.46 15.99 10.56
C SER A 17 1.08 15.47 9.26
N VAL A 18 2.35 15.06 9.33
CA VAL A 18 3.03 14.30 8.27
C VAL A 18 3.04 12.83 8.66
N TYR A 19 2.79 11.95 7.70
CA TYR A 19 2.90 10.50 7.87
C TYR A 19 3.99 9.97 6.97
N VAL A 20 4.81 9.06 7.49
CA VAL A 20 5.93 8.45 6.78
C VAL A 20 5.82 6.93 6.89
N ALA A 21 5.97 6.22 5.77
CA ALA A 21 6.02 4.77 5.71
C ALA A 21 7.31 4.30 5.03
N ALA A 22 8.09 3.46 5.71
CA ALA A 22 9.36 2.92 5.19
C ALA A 22 9.63 1.55 5.85
N GLY A 23 8.73 0.60 5.63
CA GLY A 23 8.66 -0.67 6.37
C GLY A 23 7.82 -0.54 7.63
N ASN A 24 8.09 0.46 8.48
CA ASN A 24 7.22 0.85 9.59
C ASN A 24 6.44 2.13 9.26
N LEU A 25 5.59 2.57 10.18
CA LEU A 25 4.75 3.77 10.04
C LEU A 25 5.02 4.75 11.19
N TRP A 26 5.11 6.03 10.87
CA TRP A 26 5.27 7.11 11.85
C TRP A 26 4.34 8.28 11.53
N LYS A 27 3.84 8.92 12.58
CA LYS A 27 3.17 10.23 12.53
C LYS A 27 4.10 11.29 13.10
N VAL A 28 4.20 12.41 12.41
CA VAL A 28 5.05 13.54 12.78
C VAL A 28 4.17 14.76 13.01
N ASP A 29 4.24 15.31 14.22
CA ASP A 29 3.54 16.51 14.65
C ASP A 29 4.57 17.56 15.08
N GLY A 30 4.94 18.45 14.15
CA GLY A 30 6.05 19.38 14.35
C GLY A 30 7.36 18.65 14.59
N ALA A 31 7.90 18.72 15.82
CA ALA A 31 9.14 18.05 16.22
C ALA A 31 8.92 16.65 16.83
N ILE A 32 7.67 16.25 17.07
CA ILE A 32 7.35 14.98 17.74
C ILE A 32 7.14 13.90 16.68
N VAL A 33 7.89 12.80 16.80
CA VAL A 33 7.74 11.60 15.95
C VAL A 33 7.15 10.48 16.79
N THR A 34 5.96 10.02 16.42
CA THR A 34 5.24 8.93 17.10
C THR A 34 5.19 7.70 16.19
N PRO A 35 5.82 6.57 16.58
CA PRO A 35 5.69 5.32 15.84
C PRO A 35 4.25 4.78 15.96
N ILE A 36 3.73 4.24 14.86
CA ILE A 36 2.41 3.60 14.81
C ILE A 36 2.61 2.11 14.52
N SER A 37 2.21 1.27 15.47
CA SER A 37 2.24 -0.18 15.31
C SER A 37 1.11 -0.64 14.39
N VAL A 38 1.45 -1.38 13.34
CA VAL A 38 0.47 -1.93 12.40
C VAL A 38 0.48 -3.45 12.49
N SER A 39 -0.48 -4.00 13.24
CA SER A 39 -0.63 -5.43 13.39
C SER A 39 -0.93 -6.10 12.04
N GLY A 40 -0.27 -7.23 11.79
CA GLY A 40 -0.46 -8.02 10.57
C GLY A 40 0.15 -7.40 9.31
N ALA A 41 0.95 -6.34 9.40
CA ALA A 41 1.74 -5.81 8.30
C ALA A 41 3.21 -6.24 8.45
N LYS A 42 3.80 -6.77 7.37
CA LYS A 42 5.25 -7.04 7.31
C LYS A 42 6.04 -5.81 6.86
N GLY A 43 5.40 -4.96 6.06
CA GLY A 43 6.01 -3.72 5.60
C GLY A 43 4.99 -2.81 4.94
N LEU A 44 5.10 -1.51 5.23
CA LEU A 44 4.31 -0.44 4.62
C LEU A 44 5.23 0.50 3.85
N TYR A 45 4.87 0.82 2.60
CA TYR A 45 5.76 1.55 1.69
C TYR A 45 5.06 2.64 0.89
N ALA A 46 3.73 2.66 0.87
CA ALA A 46 2.96 3.68 0.16
C ALA A 46 1.95 4.32 1.10
N LEU A 47 1.75 5.62 0.93
CA LEU A 47 0.80 6.43 1.69
C LEU A 47 0.00 7.32 0.74
N CYS A 48 -1.28 7.52 1.05
CA CYS A 48 -2.08 8.58 0.45
C CYS A 48 -3.14 9.06 1.45
N VAL A 49 -3.80 10.16 1.12
CA VAL A 49 -4.92 10.70 1.89
C VAL A 49 -6.15 10.74 1.01
N ARG A 50 -7.27 10.19 1.53
CA ARG A 50 -8.59 10.26 0.92
C ARG A 50 -9.56 10.80 1.97
N GLU A 51 -10.22 11.92 1.67
CA GLU A 51 -11.18 12.59 2.57
C GLU A 51 -10.60 12.89 3.97
N GLY A 52 -9.33 13.32 4.03
CA GLY A 52 -8.65 13.60 5.30
C GLY A 52 -8.21 12.37 6.09
N ILE A 53 -8.54 11.16 5.63
CA ILE A 53 -8.12 9.89 6.24
C ILE A 53 -6.85 9.39 5.55
N VAL A 54 -5.89 8.95 6.35
CA VAL A 54 -4.63 8.39 5.85
C VAL A 54 -4.82 6.91 5.55
N TYR A 55 -4.30 6.49 4.40
CA TYR A 55 -4.24 5.08 4.02
C TYR A 55 -2.78 4.70 3.77
N ALA A 56 -2.36 3.57 4.32
CA ALA A 56 -1.06 2.97 4.06
C ALA A 56 -1.22 1.66 3.31
N ALA A 57 -0.28 1.36 2.43
CA ALA A 57 -0.28 0.11 1.69
C ALA A 57 1.09 -0.57 1.68
N GLY A 58 1.05 -1.88 1.52
CA GLY A 58 2.22 -2.75 1.57
C GLY A 58 1.81 -4.21 1.46
N TRP A 59 2.34 -5.07 2.31
CA TRP A 59 1.96 -6.49 2.33
C TRP A 59 1.87 -7.07 3.75
N THR A 60 1.00 -8.08 3.88
CA THR A 60 0.68 -8.72 5.16
C THR A 60 1.85 -9.50 5.75
N ASP A 61 1.82 -9.65 7.08
CA ASP A 61 2.74 -10.50 7.83
C ASP A 61 2.28 -11.95 7.82
N ALA A 62 2.49 -12.61 6.68
CA ALA A 62 2.25 -14.02 6.50
C ALA A 62 3.52 -14.72 6.01
N SER A 63 3.73 -15.93 6.52
CA SER A 63 4.79 -16.84 6.08
C SER A 63 4.22 -17.97 5.22
N PHE A 64 5.09 -18.74 4.59
CA PHE A 64 4.71 -19.99 3.93
C PHE A 64 3.96 -20.89 4.93
N PRO A 65 2.85 -21.55 4.55
CA PRO A 65 2.32 -21.70 3.18
C PRO A 65 1.40 -20.56 2.69
N SER A 66 0.89 -19.69 3.57
CA SER A 66 -0.10 -18.67 3.22
C SER A 66 0.43 -17.55 2.32
N ASN A 67 1.73 -17.24 2.44
CA ASN A 67 2.45 -16.14 1.77
C ASN A 67 1.91 -14.72 2.08
N PRO A 68 2.78 -13.68 2.07
CA PRO A 68 2.33 -12.29 2.20
C PRO A 68 1.33 -11.90 1.11
N LYS A 69 0.45 -10.93 1.37
CA LYS A 69 -0.51 -10.46 0.38
C LYS A 69 -0.54 -8.94 0.35
N ALA A 70 -0.80 -8.36 -0.81
CA ALA A 70 -1.02 -6.93 -0.98
C ALA A 70 -2.21 -6.48 -0.13
N ALA A 71 -2.04 -5.41 0.63
CA ALA A 71 -3.08 -4.91 1.53
C ALA A 71 -2.99 -3.39 1.73
N VAL A 72 -4.12 -2.81 2.14
CA VAL A 72 -4.29 -1.42 2.53
C VAL A 72 -4.83 -1.35 3.94
N TRP A 73 -4.27 -0.45 4.75
CA TRP A 73 -4.69 -0.15 6.12
C TRP A 73 -5.21 1.28 6.18
N LYS A 74 -6.27 1.48 6.95
CA LYS A 74 -6.84 2.78 7.29
C LYS A 74 -6.21 3.27 8.60
N ILE A 75 -5.78 4.52 8.63
CA ILE A 75 -5.11 5.14 9.78
C ILE A 75 -5.90 6.38 10.22
N GLU A 76 -6.35 6.36 11.47
CA GLU A 76 -7.13 7.43 12.11
C GLU A 76 -6.41 7.87 13.39
N GLY A 77 -5.60 8.93 13.27
CA GLY A 77 -4.66 9.31 14.33
C GLY A 77 -3.56 8.26 14.48
N THR A 78 -3.59 7.53 15.60
CA THR A 78 -2.72 6.37 15.89
C THR A 78 -3.46 5.03 15.78
N ASN A 79 -4.77 5.05 15.55
CA ASN A 79 -5.57 3.84 15.38
C ASN A 79 -5.38 3.31 13.96
N VAL A 80 -5.16 2.00 13.83
CA VAL A 80 -4.94 1.34 12.55
C VAL A 80 -5.85 0.14 12.43
N SER A 81 -6.51 0.02 11.28
CA SER A 81 -7.33 -1.15 10.93
C SER A 81 -7.03 -1.59 9.50
N LEU A 82 -7.13 -2.91 9.25
CA LEU A 82 -7.06 -3.43 7.89
C LEU A 82 -8.27 -2.92 7.12
N TYR A 83 -8.01 -2.18 6.03
CA TYR A 83 -9.07 -1.66 5.17
C TYR A 83 -9.45 -2.69 4.10
N LYS A 84 -8.44 -3.28 3.44
CA LYS A 84 -8.66 -4.24 2.36
C LYS A 84 -7.44 -5.14 2.14
N GLU A 85 -7.69 -6.43 1.97
CA GLU A 85 -6.74 -7.35 1.31
C GLU A 85 -7.01 -7.29 -0.19
N LEU A 86 -5.96 -7.14 -1.01
CA LEU A 86 -6.10 -6.84 -2.44
C LEU A 86 -5.98 -8.06 -3.34
N SER A 87 -5.42 -9.16 -2.85
CA SER A 87 -5.19 -10.36 -3.65
C SER A 87 -5.18 -11.61 -2.78
N THR A 88 -5.53 -12.74 -3.36
CA THR A 88 -5.38 -14.05 -2.73
C THR A 88 -3.98 -14.63 -2.92
N ASP A 89 -3.24 -14.12 -3.90
CA ASP A 89 -1.91 -14.60 -4.29
C ASP A 89 -0.79 -13.84 -3.55
N TYR A 90 0.43 -14.42 -3.55
CA TYR A 90 1.61 -13.72 -3.05
C TYR A 90 1.82 -12.42 -3.82
N SER A 91 1.69 -11.29 -3.13
CA SER A 91 1.65 -9.97 -3.75
C SER A 91 2.10 -8.88 -2.79
N GLY A 92 2.36 -7.69 -3.33
CA GLY A 92 2.73 -6.53 -2.54
C GLY A 92 2.50 -5.21 -3.27
N VAL A 93 2.24 -4.16 -2.49
CA VAL A 93 2.00 -2.79 -2.99
C VAL A 93 3.28 -1.94 -2.86
N TYR A 94 3.57 -1.16 -3.91
CA TYR A 94 4.65 -0.17 -3.93
C TYR A 94 4.16 1.26 -4.09
N ALA A 95 2.96 1.48 -4.63
CA ALA A 95 2.38 2.80 -4.80
C ALA A 95 0.88 2.80 -4.47
N LEU A 96 0.41 3.92 -3.93
CA LEU A 96 -0.98 4.13 -3.54
C LEU A 96 -1.36 5.56 -3.94
N CYS A 97 -2.51 5.74 -4.57
CA CYS A 97 -3.04 7.02 -4.98
C CYS A 97 -4.54 7.09 -4.68
N ALA A 98 -5.00 8.25 -4.21
CA ALA A 98 -6.42 8.50 -4.00
C ALA A 98 -7.03 9.12 -5.26
N GLY A 99 -8.21 8.62 -5.66
CA GLY A 99 -9.13 9.34 -6.54
C GLY A 99 -10.08 10.21 -5.72
N ARG A 100 -11.24 10.57 -6.31
CA ARG A 100 -12.30 11.31 -5.60
C ARG A 100 -12.81 10.50 -4.40
N ASP A 101 -13.40 9.34 -4.68
CA ASP A 101 -13.94 8.43 -3.66
C ASP A 101 -13.17 7.10 -3.59
N ASP A 102 -12.22 6.91 -4.52
CA ASP A 102 -11.57 5.63 -4.78
C ASP A 102 -10.12 5.59 -4.29
N LEU A 103 -9.57 4.38 -4.17
CA LEU A 103 -8.14 4.15 -3.99
C LEU A 103 -7.60 3.29 -5.12
N TYR A 104 -6.39 3.61 -5.56
CA TYR A 104 -5.66 2.87 -6.59
C TYR A 104 -4.32 2.44 -6.03
N ALA A 105 -4.05 1.15 -6.05
CA ALA A 105 -2.79 0.57 -5.60
C ALA A 105 -2.05 -0.05 -6.79
N ALA A 106 -0.73 0.00 -6.77
CA ALA A 106 0.11 -0.63 -7.79
C ALA A 106 1.29 -1.36 -7.15
N GLY A 107 1.66 -2.49 -7.76
CA GLY A 107 2.72 -3.34 -7.22
C GLY A 107 2.99 -4.57 -8.07
N PHE A 108 3.13 -5.70 -7.39
CA PHE A 108 3.44 -6.98 -8.02
C PHE A 108 2.56 -8.11 -7.48
N TYR A 109 2.42 -9.16 -8.28
CA TYR A 109 1.96 -10.49 -7.84
C TYR A 109 2.93 -11.56 -8.33
N ARG A 110 2.98 -12.70 -7.65
CA ARG A 110 3.70 -13.90 -8.12
C ARG A 110 2.75 -14.77 -8.93
N ASP A 111 3.05 -14.92 -10.21
CA ASP A 111 2.26 -15.76 -11.12
C ASP A 111 2.65 -17.24 -11.01
N THR A 112 1.89 -18.11 -11.67
CA THR A 112 2.06 -19.56 -11.76
C THR A 112 3.42 -19.99 -12.32
N ASP A 113 4.06 -19.15 -13.14
CA ASP A 113 5.42 -19.34 -13.65
C ASP A 113 6.52 -18.93 -12.63
N ASN A 114 6.12 -18.65 -11.38
CA ASN A 114 6.96 -18.16 -10.29
C ASN A 114 7.69 -16.83 -10.57
N LYS A 115 7.24 -16.05 -11.55
CA LYS A 115 7.76 -14.70 -11.80
C LYS A 115 6.87 -13.66 -11.10
N TYR A 116 7.51 -12.59 -10.63
CA TYR A 116 6.78 -11.38 -10.24
C TYR A 116 6.37 -10.62 -11.48
N LYS A 117 5.10 -10.24 -11.57
CA LYS A 117 4.54 -9.49 -12.71
C LYS A 117 3.78 -8.27 -12.20
N PRO A 118 3.70 -7.19 -13.01
CA PRO A 118 3.04 -5.96 -12.58
C PRO A 118 1.52 -6.13 -12.50
N VAL A 119 0.94 -5.49 -11.50
CA VAL A 119 -0.51 -5.49 -11.24
C VAL A 119 -0.86 -4.16 -10.60
N TRP A 120 -2.09 -3.73 -10.83
CA TRP A 120 -2.71 -2.64 -10.08
C TRP A 120 -4.11 -3.04 -9.65
N TRP A 121 -4.58 -2.42 -8.58
CA TRP A 121 -5.88 -2.66 -7.98
C TRP A 121 -6.64 -1.35 -7.87
N HIS A 122 -7.95 -1.45 -8.04
CA HIS A 122 -8.91 -0.37 -7.81
C HIS A 122 -9.82 -0.78 -6.66
N ILE A 123 -9.92 0.10 -5.66
CA ILE A 123 -10.86 -0.03 -4.55
C ILE A 123 -11.85 1.13 -4.69
N ALA A 124 -13.06 0.82 -5.16
CA ALA A 124 -14.11 1.80 -5.30
C ALA A 124 -14.59 2.33 -3.94
N GLY A 125 -15.25 3.49 -3.92
CA GLY A 125 -15.79 4.10 -2.70
C GLY A 125 -16.74 3.20 -1.89
N ASP A 126 -17.48 2.31 -2.56
CA ASP A 126 -18.33 1.28 -1.93
C ASP A 126 -17.55 0.07 -1.40
N GLY A 127 -16.23 0.06 -1.59
CA GLY A 127 -15.33 -1.01 -1.23
C GLY A 127 -15.21 -2.12 -2.27
N THR A 128 -15.83 -2.02 -3.44
CA THR A 128 -15.64 -3.00 -4.52
C THR A 128 -14.17 -3.04 -4.95
N LEU A 129 -13.59 -4.24 -5.01
CA LEU A 129 -12.19 -4.45 -5.38
C LEU A 129 -12.11 -5.03 -6.79
N THR A 130 -11.32 -4.39 -7.65
CA THR A 130 -10.98 -4.93 -8.98
C THR A 130 -9.46 -5.07 -9.12
N GLU A 131 -9.01 -6.24 -9.58
CA GLU A 131 -7.60 -6.54 -9.83
C GLU A 131 -7.29 -6.49 -11.34
N HIS A 132 -6.21 -5.82 -11.71
CA HIS A 132 -5.78 -5.66 -13.10
C HIS A 132 -4.33 -6.14 -13.28
N LYS A 133 -4.19 -7.43 -13.62
CA LYS A 133 -2.91 -8.03 -13.98
C LYS A 133 -2.49 -7.52 -15.36
N ARG A 134 -1.26 -7.00 -15.48
CA ARG A 134 -0.72 -6.43 -16.72
C ARG A 134 0.60 -7.11 -17.08
N GLY A 135 0.84 -7.28 -18.38
CA GLY A 135 2.10 -7.81 -18.90
C GLY A 135 2.30 -9.30 -18.66
N ILE A 136 3.13 -9.93 -19.49
CA ILE A 136 3.60 -11.31 -19.32
C ILE A 136 5.04 -11.38 -18.81
N ASP A 137 5.73 -10.24 -18.82
CA ASP A 137 7.13 -10.11 -18.45
C ASP A 137 7.32 -9.93 -16.95
N LYS A 138 8.50 -10.33 -16.48
CA LYS A 138 8.90 -10.15 -15.09
C LYS A 138 9.02 -8.66 -14.76
N GLY A 139 8.35 -8.20 -13.71
CA GLY A 139 8.41 -6.81 -13.27
C GLY A 139 7.47 -6.49 -12.11
N ALA A 140 7.36 -5.19 -11.80
CA ALA A 140 6.44 -4.64 -10.81
C ALA A 140 6.02 -3.22 -11.24
N ALA A 141 4.79 -2.84 -10.96
CA ALA A 141 4.33 -1.47 -11.09
C ALA A 141 4.78 -0.69 -9.84
N ARG A 142 5.65 0.30 -10.01
CA ARG A 142 6.26 1.07 -8.90
C ARG A 142 5.64 2.45 -8.68
N GLY A 143 4.69 2.83 -9.52
CA GLY A 143 4.00 4.11 -9.46
C GLY A 143 2.60 3.97 -10.01
N ILE A 144 1.69 4.79 -9.48
CA ILE A 144 0.34 4.97 -10.02
C ILE A 144 -0.09 6.41 -9.76
N CYS A 145 -0.71 7.02 -10.76
CA CYS A 145 -1.27 8.35 -10.69
C CYS A 145 -2.66 8.32 -11.33
N VAL A 146 -3.58 9.09 -10.77
CA VAL A 146 -4.94 9.24 -11.28
C VAL A 146 -5.04 10.62 -11.89
N ALA A 147 -5.55 10.71 -13.12
CA ALA A 147 -5.85 12.00 -13.72
C ALA A 147 -7.02 12.66 -13.00
N ALA A 148 -6.98 13.99 -12.86
CA ALA A 148 -8.15 14.72 -12.38
C ALA A 148 -9.32 14.43 -13.32
N GLN A 149 -10.47 14.05 -12.77
CA GLN A 149 -11.73 14.05 -13.53
C GLN A 149 -12.22 15.49 -13.62
N GLU A 150 -12.51 15.93 -14.84
CA GLU A 150 -13.14 17.22 -15.16
C GLU A 150 -14.60 17.28 -14.66
#